data_AF-A0A0B5BFI3-F1
#
_entry.id   AF-A0A0B5BFI3-F1
#
_cell.length_a   1.000
_cell.length_b   1.000
_cell.length_c   1.000
_cell.angle_alpha   90.00
_cell.angle_beta   90.00
_cell.angle_gamma   90.00
#
_symmetry.space_group_name_H-M   'P 1'
#
loop_
_entity.id
_entity.type
_entity.pdbx_description
1 polymer ?
#
loop_
_entity_poly.entity_id
_entity_poly.type
_entity_poly.pdbx_seq_one_letter_code
_entity_poly.pdbx_strand_id
1 'polypeptide(L)'
;MPLGMIGRLALAGALLVMGGCSTLLPSSKETVESPWKSFDEAKSAYEKIIPGITTMADLKSLGFDPVASPNLQILTYLDIAGTVQSIPLDKLDEGLQECLRARINCRAYVFEPKRLHTRRIGNFWLDFFNFRRISSETGWRFKALLVLVDGHVTYKLWSGAPHIDEMRDQRNPLGPFQGAHDLLFRLL
;
A
#
# COMPACT_ATOMS: atom_id res chain seq x y z
N MET A 1 -65.28 -2.31 -3.42
CA MET A 1 -64.30 -2.69 -2.39
C MET A 1 -62.89 -2.98 -2.96
N PRO A 2 -62.21 -2.10 -3.74
CA PRO A 2 -60.81 -2.33 -4.14
C PRO A 2 -59.78 -1.50 -3.34
N LEU A 3 -60.21 -0.42 -2.68
CA LEU A 3 -59.32 0.55 -2.01
C LEU A 3 -58.52 -0.06 -0.84
N GLY A 4 -59.12 -0.99 -0.10
CA GLY A 4 -58.48 -1.62 1.06
C GLY A 4 -57.34 -2.59 0.70
N MET A 5 -57.38 -3.19 -0.51
CA MET A 5 -56.37 -4.15 -0.94
C MET A 5 -55.13 -3.42 -1.51
N ILE A 6 -55.34 -2.33 -2.24
CA ILE A 6 -54.27 -1.45 -2.72
C ILE A 6 -53.56 -0.78 -1.53
N GLY A 7 -54.30 -0.32 -0.52
CA GLY A 7 -53.71 0.26 0.69
C GLY A 7 -52.84 -0.73 1.49
N ARG A 8 -53.24 -2.00 1.56
CA ARG A 8 -52.47 -3.06 2.24
C ARG A 8 -51.21 -3.45 1.45
N LEU A 9 -51.28 -3.50 0.12
CA LEU A 9 -50.12 -3.72 -0.76
C LEU A 9 -49.12 -2.56 -0.69
N ALA A 10 -49.60 -1.31 -0.68
CA ALA A 10 -48.75 -0.13 -0.52
C ALA A 10 -48.07 -0.09 0.85
N LEU A 11 -48.77 -0.48 1.92
CA LEU A 11 -48.21 -0.54 3.28
C LEU A 11 -47.18 -1.67 3.42
N ALA A 12 -47.42 -2.84 2.81
CA ALA A 12 -46.46 -3.94 2.77
C ALA A 12 -45.20 -3.58 1.97
N GLY A 13 -45.35 -2.86 0.85
CA GLY A 13 -44.23 -2.31 0.09
C GLY A 13 -43.42 -1.28 0.89
N ALA A 14 -44.09 -0.40 1.64
CA ALA A 14 -43.43 0.61 2.48
C ALA A 14 -42.61 -0.01 3.63
N LEU A 15 -43.08 -1.11 4.25
CA LEU A 15 -42.30 -1.83 5.28
C LEU A 15 -41.06 -2.54 4.71
N LEU A 16 -41.12 -3.03 3.46
CA LEU A 16 -39.98 -3.68 2.80
C LEU A 16 -38.84 -2.69 2.48
N VAL A 17 -39.14 -1.41 2.26
CA VAL A 17 -38.12 -0.37 1.96
C VAL A 17 -37.40 0.12 3.23
N MET A 18 -37.98 -0.06 4.42
CA MET A 18 -37.34 0.31 5.69
C MET A 18 -36.33 -0.74 6.20
N GLY A 19 -36.26 -1.93 5.60
CA GLY A 19 -35.20 -2.91 5.82
C GLY A 19 -33.90 -2.47 5.16
N GLY A 20 -33.31 -1.37 5.62
CA GLY A 20 -32.06 -0.83 5.09
C GLY A 20 -30.93 -1.85 5.22
N CYS A 21 -30.40 -2.33 4.08
CA CYS A 21 -29.23 -3.19 4.02
C CYS A 21 -28.00 -2.45 4.54
N SER A 22 -27.71 -2.56 5.84
CA SER A 22 -26.45 -2.12 6.45
C SER A 22 -25.23 -2.92 5.96
N THR A 23 -25.45 -3.99 5.17
CA THR A 23 -24.42 -4.89 4.63
C THR A 23 -23.90 -4.51 3.24
N LEU A 24 -24.42 -3.44 2.62
CA LEU A 24 -24.12 -3.06 1.24
C LEU A 24 -22.89 -2.15 1.09
N LEU A 25 -22.15 -1.88 2.17
CA LEU A 25 -20.97 -1.04 2.12
C LEU A 25 -19.78 -1.81 1.49
N PRO A 26 -19.09 -1.23 0.50
CA PRO A 26 -17.91 -1.84 -0.09
C PRO A 26 -16.79 -2.04 0.94
N SER A 27 -16.10 -3.17 0.86
CA SER A 27 -14.81 -3.37 1.50
C SER A 27 -13.77 -3.70 0.45
N SER A 28 -12.53 -3.27 0.67
CA SER A 28 -11.41 -3.56 -0.21
C SER A 28 -10.26 -4.13 0.60
N LYS A 29 -9.58 -5.11 0.03
CA LYS A 29 -8.35 -5.66 0.60
C LYS A 29 -7.24 -5.38 -0.42
N GLU A 30 -6.22 -4.66 0.01
CA GLU A 30 -5.04 -4.42 -0.80
C GLU A 30 -3.90 -5.25 -0.24
N THR A 31 -3.45 -6.24 -1.00
CA THR A 31 -2.27 -7.03 -0.66
C THR A 31 -1.30 -6.99 -1.82
N VAL A 32 -0.07 -6.60 -1.54
CA VAL A 32 1.04 -6.89 -2.45
C VAL A 32 1.44 -8.33 -2.19
N GLU A 33 1.54 -9.13 -3.25
CA GLU A 33 2.05 -10.50 -3.19
C GLU A 33 3.38 -10.49 -2.44
N SER A 34 3.36 -11.09 -1.26
CA SER A 34 4.44 -11.05 -0.28
C SER A 34 4.48 -12.40 0.42
N PRO A 35 5.66 -13.03 0.53
CA PRO A 35 5.80 -14.32 1.19
C PRO A 35 5.44 -14.26 2.68
N TRP A 36 5.57 -13.07 3.29
CA TRP A 36 5.28 -12.85 4.70
C TRP A 36 3.83 -12.48 4.98
N LYS A 37 3.31 -12.97 6.11
CA LYS A 37 1.95 -12.72 6.59
C LYS A 37 1.86 -11.56 7.58
N SER A 38 2.94 -11.30 8.31
CA SER A 38 3.04 -10.23 9.30
C SER A 38 4.27 -9.36 9.07
N PHE A 39 4.25 -8.17 9.69
CA PHE A 39 5.41 -7.29 9.75
C PHE A 39 6.62 -7.97 10.41
N ASP A 40 6.39 -8.69 11.51
CA ASP A 40 7.46 -9.35 12.27
C ASP A 40 8.13 -10.45 11.45
N GLU A 41 7.38 -11.22 10.67
CA GLU A 41 7.94 -12.23 9.77
C GLU A 41 8.87 -11.59 8.72
N ALA A 42 8.44 -10.47 8.11
CA ALA A 42 9.26 -9.74 7.14
C ALA A 42 10.52 -9.15 7.80
N LYS A 43 10.37 -8.59 9.01
CA LYS A 43 11.48 -8.04 9.78
C LYS A 43 12.48 -9.12 10.18
N SER A 44 12.03 -10.28 10.66
CA SER A 44 12.89 -11.40 11.01
C SER A 44 13.62 -11.97 9.80
N ALA A 45 13.02 -11.98 8.62
CA ALA A 45 13.72 -12.34 7.38
C ALA A 45 14.80 -11.30 7.02
N TYR A 46 14.48 -10.01 7.16
CA TYR A 46 15.42 -8.92 6.93
C TYR A 46 16.61 -8.92 7.91
N GLU A 47 16.38 -9.27 9.17
CA GLU A 47 17.42 -9.31 10.21
C GLU A 47 18.50 -10.35 9.90
N LYS A 48 18.17 -11.43 9.17
CA LYS A 48 19.12 -12.47 8.74
C LYS A 48 20.09 -12.01 7.65
N ILE A 49 19.84 -10.87 7.01
CA ILE A 49 20.71 -10.32 5.97
C ILE A 49 21.93 -9.68 6.63
N ILE A 50 23.14 -10.12 6.29
CA ILE A 50 24.40 -9.60 6.81
C ILE A 50 25.15 -8.92 5.66
N PRO A 51 25.34 -7.59 5.68
CA PRO A 51 26.17 -6.90 4.70
C PRO A 51 27.58 -7.49 4.60
N GLY A 52 28.12 -7.58 3.39
CA GLY A 52 29.41 -8.18 3.06
C GLY A 52 29.41 -9.71 2.98
N ILE A 53 28.36 -10.40 3.45
CA ILE A 53 28.27 -11.87 3.46
C ILE A 53 27.10 -12.37 2.63
N THR A 54 25.91 -11.79 2.81
CA THR A 54 24.69 -12.27 2.17
C THR A 54 24.74 -12.00 0.67
N THR A 55 24.53 -13.07 -0.11
CA THR A 55 24.49 -13.03 -1.57
C THR A 55 23.07 -12.85 -2.09
N MET A 56 22.95 -12.53 -3.38
CA MET A 56 21.66 -12.54 -4.10
C MET A 56 20.91 -13.87 -3.98
N ALA A 57 21.63 -15.00 -3.95
CA ALA A 57 21.01 -16.32 -3.80
C ALA A 57 20.43 -16.51 -2.39
N ASP A 58 21.13 -16.02 -1.37
CA ASP A 58 20.66 -16.05 0.01
C ASP A 58 19.42 -15.16 0.18
N LEU A 59 19.42 -13.96 -0.42
CA LEU A 59 18.25 -13.07 -0.41
C LEU A 59 17.00 -13.76 -0.96
N LYS A 60 17.14 -14.49 -2.06
CA LYS A 60 16.05 -15.28 -2.64
C LYS A 60 15.54 -16.33 -1.64
N SER A 61 16.43 -17.02 -0.93
CA SER A 61 16.03 -18.01 0.09
C SER A 61 15.28 -17.38 1.28
N LEU A 62 15.57 -16.11 1.56
CA LEU A 62 14.91 -15.34 2.62
C LEU A 62 13.56 -14.72 2.18
N GLY A 63 13.21 -14.81 0.90
CA GLY A 63 11.99 -14.24 0.31
C GLY A 63 12.17 -12.90 -0.39
N PHE A 64 13.39 -12.36 -0.42
CA PHE A 64 13.76 -11.14 -1.15
C PHE A 64 14.27 -11.51 -2.55
N ASP A 65 13.38 -11.98 -3.42
CA ASP A 65 13.73 -12.36 -4.81
C ASP A 65 13.36 -11.24 -5.79
N PRO A 66 14.34 -10.57 -6.43
CA PRO A 66 14.05 -9.50 -7.38
C PRO A 66 13.32 -9.93 -8.66
N VAL A 67 13.36 -11.22 -9.00
CA VAL A 67 12.71 -11.75 -10.20
C VAL A 67 11.26 -12.13 -9.93
N ALA A 68 10.99 -12.69 -8.74
CA ALA A 68 9.66 -13.15 -8.38
C ALA A 68 8.78 -12.06 -7.74
N SER A 69 9.39 -11.02 -7.17
CA SER A 69 8.66 -9.98 -6.44
C SER A 69 7.96 -9.01 -7.39
N PRO A 70 6.61 -8.90 -7.37
CA PRO A 70 5.90 -7.94 -8.20
C PRO A 70 6.06 -6.52 -7.67
N ASN A 71 5.96 -5.53 -8.56
CA ASN A 71 6.06 -4.09 -8.24
C ASN A 71 7.37 -3.69 -7.53
N LEU A 72 8.44 -4.46 -7.73
CA LEU A 72 9.76 -4.15 -7.19
C LEU A 72 10.37 -2.92 -7.88
N GLN A 73 10.92 -2.00 -7.10
CA GLN A 73 11.71 -0.90 -7.67
C GLN A 73 13.19 -1.30 -7.68
N ILE A 74 13.80 -1.19 -8.87
CA ILE A 74 15.24 -1.39 -9.06
C ILE A 74 15.86 -0.01 -9.25
N LEU A 75 16.78 0.35 -8.36
CA LEU A 75 17.49 1.62 -8.36
C LEU A 75 18.91 1.42 -8.89
N THR A 76 19.35 2.37 -9.71
CA THR A 76 20.71 2.46 -10.21
C THR A 76 21.60 3.26 -9.25
N TYR A 77 22.91 3.24 -9.50
CA TYR A 77 23.85 4.07 -8.74
C TYR A 77 23.53 5.58 -8.82
N LEU A 78 22.89 6.05 -9.91
CA LEU A 78 22.50 7.46 -10.06
C LEU A 78 21.33 7.82 -9.14
N ASP A 79 20.35 6.92 -9.01
CA ASP A 79 19.21 7.12 -8.10
C ASP A 79 19.68 7.18 -6.64
N ILE A 80 20.62 6.30 -6.28
CA ILE A 80 21.26 6.30 -4.96
C ILE A 80 22.05 7.59 -4.76
N ALA A 81 22.88 7.99 -5.75
CA ALA A 81 23.66 9.22 -5.69
C ALA A 81 22.77 10.45 -5.49
N GLY A 82 21.65 10.55 -6.22
CA GLY A 82 20.69 11.63 -6.06
C GLY A 82 20.03 11.65 -4.68
N THR A 83 19.79 10.48 -4.08
CA THR A 83 19.21 10.37 -2.74
C THR A 83 20.19 10.84 -1.65
N VAL A 84 21.49 10.58 -1.82
CA VAL A 84 22.52 10.88 -0.80
C VAL A 84 23.36 12.11 -1.12
N GLN A 85 23.02 12.88 -2.15
CA GLN A 85 23.81 14.01 -2.66
C GLN A 85 24.14 15.09 -1.62
N SER A 86 23.30 15.23 -0.59
CA SER A 86 23.47 16.21 0.49
C SER A 86 24.47 15.77 1.56
N ILE A 87 24.95 14.52 1.52
CA ILE A 87 25.86 13.93 2.49
C ILE A 87 27.25 13.78 1.83
N PRO A 88 28.31 14.34 2.42
CA PRO A 88 29.68 14.12 1.93
C PRO A 88 30.02 12.62 1.86
N LEU A 89 30.75 12.20 0.82
CA LEU A 89 31.04 10.79 0.57
C LEU A 89 31.77 10.12 1.74
N ASP A 90 32.65 10.84 2.45
CA ASP A 90 33.40 10.34 3.62
C ASP A 90 32.52 10.14 4.87
N LYS A 91 31.33 10.74 4.91
CA LYS A 91 30.34 10.58 5.99
C LYS A 91 29.25 9.57 5.67
N LEU A 92 29.24 9.04 4.46
CA LEU A 92 28.28 8.04 4.03
C LEU A 92 28.68 6.66 4.56
N ASP A 93 27.70 5.77 4.72
CA ASP A 93 27.97 4.37 5.07
C ASP A 93 28.90 3.72 4.05
N GLU A 94 29.84 2.89 4.51
CA GLU A 94 30.87 2.26 3.66
C GLU A 94 30.27 1.47 2.50
N GLY A 95 29.16 0.77 2.72
CA GLY A 95 28.50 -0.03 1.68
C GLY A 95 27.85 0.83 0.57
N LEU A 96 27.39 2.02 0.93
CA LEU A 96 26.90 3.01 -0.04
C LEU A 96 28.06 3.69 -0.77
N GLN A 97 29.17 3.99 -0.09
CA GLN A 97 30.37 4.50 -0.75
C GLN A 97 30.90 3.49 -1.79
N GLU A 98 30.94 2.20 -1.44
CA GLU A 98 31.32 1.12 -2.33
C GLU A 98 30.42 1.06 -3.55
N CYS A 99 29.11 1.11 -3.36
CA CYS A 99 28.14 1.16 -4.45
C CYS A 99 28.40 2.33 -5.42
N LEU A 100 28.59 3.54 -4.90
CA LEU A 100 28.84 4.72 -5.73
C LEU A 100 30.16 4.62 -6.51
N ARG A 101 31.18 3.99 -5.93
CA ARG A 101 32.46 3.71 -6.61
C ARG A 101 32.32 2.63 -7.69
N ALA A 102 31.50 1.60 -7.45
CA ALA A 102 31.28 0.46 -8.35
C ALA A 102 30.43 0.81 -9.59
N ARG A 103 29.70 1.93 -9.58
CA ARG A 103 28.90 2.44 -10.70
C ARG A 103 27.91 1.40 -11.25
N ILE A 104 28.15 0.89 -12.46
CA ILE A 104 27.25 -0.02 -13.19
C ILE A 104 27.06 -1.35 -12.45
N ASN A 105 28.05 -1.75 -11.66
CA ASN A 105 27.98 -2.98 -10.85
C ASN A 105 27.16 -2.82 -9.58
N CYS A 106 26.75 -1.59 -9.22
CA CYS A 106 25.84 -1.36 -8.11
C CYS A 106 24.38 -1.40 -8.57
N ARG A 107 23.57 -2.18 -7.85
CA ARG A 107 22.10 -2.18 -7.97
C ARG A 107 21.49 -2.15 -6.59
N ALA A 108 20.43 -1.38 -6.42
CA ALA A 108 19.62 -1.47 -5.22
C ALA A 108 18.19 -1.92 -5.53
N TYR A 109 17.61 -2.67 -4.61
CA TYR A 109 16.26 -3.21 -4.70
C TYR A 109 15.44 -2.68 -3.53
N VAL A 110 14.27 -2.12 -3.83
CA VAL A 110 13.31 -1.66 -2.83
C VAL A 110 12.14 -2.62 -2.78
N PHE A 111 12.06 -3.38 -1.69
CA PHE A 111 10.96 -4.28 -1.39
C PHE A 111 9.95 -3.57 -0.49
N GLU A 112 8.69 -3.50 -0.91
CA GLU A 112 7.61 -2.86 -0.15
C GLU A 112 6.41 -3.79 0.10
N PRO A 113 6.61 -4.95 0.77
CA PRO A 113 5.49 -5.81 1.12
C PRO A 113 4.50 -5.08 2.04
N LYS A 114 3.22 -5.18 1.70
CA LYS A 114 2.12 -4.60 2.48
C LYS A 114 0.89 -5.47 2.44
N ARG A 115 0.18 -5.48 3.57
CA ARG A 115 -1.16 -6.07 3.67
C ARG A 115 -2.05 -5.06 4.38
N LEU A 116 -2.95 -4.46 3.61
CA LEU A 116 -3.88 -3.44 4.06
C LEU A 116 -5.31 -3.95 3.88
N HIS A 117 -6.13 -3.75 4.90
CA HIS A 117 -7.56 -4.00 4.85
C HIS A 117 -8.28 -2.68 5.07
N THR A 118 -9.02 -2.26 4.05
CA THR A 118 -9.80 -1.02 4.09
C THR A 118 -11.27 -1.38 4.10
N ARG A 119 -11.97 -0.95 5.13
CA ARG A 119 -13.41 -1.14 5.28
C ARG A 119 -14.11 0.21 5.27
N ARG A 120 -15.17 0.33 4.46
CA ARG A 120 -16.06 1.49 4.54
C ARG A 120 -17.09 1.26 5.64
N ILE A 121 -17.35 2.31 6.40
CA ILE A 121 -18.31 2.31 7.51
C ILE A 121 -19.23 3.52 7.39
N GLY A 122 -20.43 3.45 7.97
CA GLY A 122 -21.38 4.57 8.01
C GLY A 122 -22.64 4.35 7.18
N ASN A 123 -23.17 5.43 6.61
CA ASN A 123 -24.45 5.40 5.89
C ASN A 123 -24.23 5.14 4.38
N PHE A 124 -24.88 4.10 3.85
CA PHE A 124 -24.79 3.73 2.44
C PHE A 124 -25.17 4.88 1.49
N TRP A 125 -26.29 5.58 1.74
CA TRP A 125 -26.76 6.65 0.86
C TRP A 125 -25.81 7.86 0.85
N LEU A 126 -25.24 8.21 2.01
CA LEU A 126 -24.24 9.28 2.07
C LEU A 126 -22.95 8.91 1.32
N ASP A 127 -22.53 7.64 1.31
CA ASP A 127 -21.37 7.19 0.51
C ASP A 127 -21.73 7.09 -0.98
N PHE A 128 -22.89 6.52 -1.32
CA PHE A 128 -23.34 6.33 -2.71
C PHE A 128 -23.51 7.67 -3.45
N PHE A 129 -24.15 8.65 -2.82
CA PHE A 129 -24.27 10.00 -3.37
C PHE A 129 -23.03 10.87 -3.08
N ASN A 130 -21.94 10.28 -2.59
CA ASN A 130 -20.66 10.94 -2.34
C ASN A 130 -20.77 12.17 -1.42
N PHE A 131 -21.73 12.24 -0.50
CA PHE A 131 -21.83 13.33 0.49
C PHE A 131 -20.85 13.16 1.64
N ARG A 132 -20.66 11.91 2.09
CA ARG A 132 -19.71 11.58 3.16
C ARG A 132 -19.26 10.14 3.03
N ARG A 133 -17.95 9.91 3.12
CA ARG A 133 -17.34 8.58 3.11
C ARG A 133 -16.43 8.43 4.32
N ILE A 134 -16.66 7.39 5.11
CA ILE A 134 -15.78 7.03 6.22
C ILE A 134 -15.13 5.70 5.89
N SER A 135 -13.80 5.64 5.92
CA SER A 135 -13.03 4.42 5.73
C SER A 135 -12.11 4.20 6.92
N SER A 136 -12.07 2.97 7.41
CA SER A 136 -11.06 2.49 8.36
C SER A 136 -10.08 1.61 7.59
N GLU A 137 -8.80 1.94 7.69
CA GLU A 137 -7.70 1.16 7.13
C GLU A 137 -6.92 0.53 8.28
N THR A 138 -6.68 -0.78 8.16
CA THR A 138 -5.90 -1.55 9.12
C THR A 138 -4.86 -2.38 8.41
N GLY A 139 -3.74 -2.68 9.05
CA GLY A 139 -2.77 -3.63 8.49
C GLY A 139 -1.32 -3.30 8.83
N TRP A 140 -0.43 -3.65 7.92
CA TRP A 140 1.00 -3.40 8.07
C TRP A 140 1.68 -3.13 6.73
N ARG A 141 2.82 -2.45 6.80
CA ARG A 141 3.68 -2.15 5.65
C ARG A 141 5.12 -2.24 6.09
N PHE A 142 5.94 -2.95 5.31
CA PHE A 142 7.37 -3.04 5.53
C PHE A 142 8.09 -2.59 4.26
N LYS A 143 9.16 -1.82 4.40
CA LYS A 143 9.98 -1.32 3.31
C LYS A 143 11.43 -1.67 3.59
N ALA A 144 12.07 -2.40 2.68
CA ALA A 144 13.49 -2.72 2.74
C ALA A 144 14.20 -2.22 1.49
N LEU A 145 15.28 -1.47 1.70
CA LEU A 145 16.26 -1.10 0.70
C LEU A 145 17.47 -2.01 0.88
N LEU A 146 17.79 -2.79 -0.15
CA LEU A 146 18.98 -3.63 -0.20
C LEU A 146 19.86 -3.16 -1.34
N VAL A 147 21.09 -2.78 -1.04
CA VAL A 147 22.09 -2.35 -2.03
C VAL A 147 23.08 -3.48 -2.23
N LEU A 148 23.30 -3.85 -3.48
CA LEU A 148 24.20 -4.90 -3.86
C LEU A 148 25.30 -4.37 -4.78
N VAL A 149 26.51 -4.85 -4.57
CA VAL A 149 27.65 -4.71 -5.47
C VAL A 149 28.14 -6.10 -5.81
N ASP A 150 28.29 -6.38 -7.11
CA ASP A 150 28.75 -7.68 -7.62
C ASP A 150 28.01 -8.88 -6.99
N GLY A 151 26.69 -8.72 -6.78
CA GLY A 151 25.80 -9.75 -6.25
C GLY A 151 25.83 -9.97 -4.73
N HIS A 152 26.60 -9.17 -3.99
CA HIS A 152 26.68 -9.21 -2.52
C HIS A 152 26.00 -7.98 -1.93
N VAL A 153 25.25 -8.15 -0.83
CA VAL A 153 24.64 -7.02 -0.12
C VAL A 153 25.74 -6.20 0.54
N THR A 154 25.91 -4.95 0.15
CA THR A 154 26.88 -4.02 0.78
C THR A 154 26.20 -3.11 1.78
N TYR A 155 24.93 -2.77 1.56
CA TYR A 155 24.17 -1.93 2.48
C TYR A 155 22.71 -2.40 2.58
N LYS A 156 22.13 -2.27 3.78
CA LYS A 156 20.71 -2.55 4.02
C LYS A 156 20.09 -1.48 4.91
N LEU A 157 18.88 -1.08 4.56
CA LEU A 157 18.05 -0.19 5.38
C LEU A 157 16.61 -0.68 5.36
N TRP A 158 15.90 -0.54 6.48
CA TRP A 158 14.47 -0.83 6.53
C TRP A 158 13.69 0.31 7.17
N SER A 159 12.41 0.40 6.82
CA SER A 159 11.42 1.27 7.44
C SER A 159 10.03 0.64 7.31
N GLY A 160 9.01 1.23 7.89
CA GLY A 160 7.64 0.75 7.74
C GLY A 160 6.74 1.08 8.92
N ALA A 161 5.53 0.51 8.88
CA ALA A 161 4.51 0.62 9.90
C ALA A 161 4.07 -0.79 10.33
N PRO A 162 4.43 -1.25 11.55
CA PRO A 162 4.06 -2.57 12.04
C PRO A 162 2.56 -2.71 12.30
N HIS A 163 1.92 -1.62 12.70
CA HIS A 163 0.50 -1.56 12.96
C HIS A 163 -0.04 -0.26 12.36
N ILE A 164 -0.91 -0.41 11.36
CA ILE A 164 -1.68 0.67 10.76
C ILE A 164 -3.09 0.53 11.29
N ASP A 165 -3.62 1.61 11.86
CA ASP A 165 -5.02 1.79 12.23
C ASP A 165 -5.36 3.25 11.99
N GLU A 166 -5.94 3.52 10.81
CA GLU A 166 -6.23 4.87 10.34
C GLU A 166 -7.72 5.00 10.03
N MET A 167 -8.32 6.09 10.50
CA MET A 167 -9.67 6.48 10.13
C MET A 167 -9.64 7.71 9.25
N ARG A 168 -10.33 7.64 8.11
CA ARG A 168 -10.49 8.76 7.18
C ARG A 168 -11.96 9.11 7.04
N ASP A 169 -12.34 10.33 7.43
CA ASP A 169 -13.68 10.91 7.22
C ASP A 169 -13.59 11.96 6.11
N GLN A 170 -14.06 11.62 4.92
CA GLN A 170 -14.15 12.54 3.80
C GLN A 170 -15.56 13.12 3.71
N ARG A 171 -15.66 14.45 3.78
CA ARG A 171 -16.93 15.18 3.64
C ARG A 171 -16.92 15.98 2.36
N ASN A 172 -17.93 15.75 1.54
CA ASN A 172 -18.09 16.36 0.24
C ASN A 172 -19.48 17.04 0.22
N PRO A 173 -19.60 18.28 0.72
CA PRO A 173 -20.88 18.96 0.85
C PRO A 173 -21.65 19.09 -0.48
N LEU A 174 -20.95 19.13 -1.62
CA LEU A 174 -21.58 19.21 -2.95
C LEU A 174 -21.89 17.82 -3.54
N GLY A 175 -21.59 16.74 -2.82
CA GLY A 175 -21.97 15.38 -3.17
C GLY A 175 -21.49 14.96 -4.57
N PRO A 176 -22.39 14.58 -5.49
CA PRO A 176 -22.03 14.16 -6.85
C PRO A 176 -21.39 15.28 -7.70
N PHE A 177 -21.65 16.55 -7.39
CA PHE A 177 -21.17 17.68 -8.20
C PHE A 177 -19.76 18.13 -7.82
N GLN A 178 -19.21 17.66 -6.69
CA GLN A 178 -17.89 18.07 -6.23
C GLN A 178 -16.73 17.56 -7.10
N GLY A 179 -16.96 16.52 -7.91
CA GLY A 179 -15.99 15.94 -8.85
C GLY A 179 -16.27 16.23 -10.33
N ALA A 180 -17.27 17.05 -10.66
CA ALA A 180 -17.69 17.29 -12.05
C ALA A 180 -16.60 17.96 -12.92
N HIS A 181 -15.59 18.56 -12.30
CA HIS A 181 -14.45 19.15 -12.98
C HIS A 181 -13.56 18.08 -13.67
N ASP A 182 -13.39 16.92 -13.06
CA ASP A 182 -12.54 15.82 -13.58
C ASP A 182 -13.16 15.11 -14.79
N LEU A 183 -14.50 15.08 -14.88
CA LEU A 183 -15.23 14.52 -16.02
C LEU A 183 -15.19 15.45 -17.23
N LEU A 184 -15.18 16.77 -17.02
CA LEU A 184 -15.13 17.78 -18.08
C LEU A 184 -13.74 17.86 -18.71
N PHE A 185 -12.68 17.60 -17.95
CA PHE A 185 -11.29 17.55 -18.43
C PHE A 185 -10.88 16.22 -19.10
N ARG A 186 -11.61 15.12 -18.89
CA ARG A 186 -11.35 13.84 -19.58
C ARG A 186 -12.04 13.71 -20.94
N LEU A 187 -12.96 14.63 -21.27
CA LEU A 187 -13.73 14.65 -22.51
C LEU A 187 -13.23 15.74 -23.51
N LEU A 188 -12.20 16.49 -23.14
CA LEU A 188 -11.41 17.38 -23.99
C LEU A 188 -10.05 16.74 -24.28
#